data_AF-A0A356W3T2-F1
#
_entry.id   AF-A0A356W3T2-F1
#
_cell.length_a   1.000
_cell.length_b   1.000
_cell.length_c   1.000
_cell.angle_alpha   90.00
_cell.angle_beta   90.00
_cell.angle_gamma   90.00
#
_symmetry.space_group_name_H-M   'P 1'
#
loop_
_entity.id
_entity.type
_entity.pdbx_description
1 polymer ?
#
loop_
_entity_poly.entity_id
_entity_poly.type
_entity_poly.pdbx_seq_one_letter_code
_entity_poly.pdbx_strand_id
1 'polypeptide(L)' 'GETILVWAPVGGVGSLLVPWAASLGARVIAVTSTEAKAEKARALGASDVIIGYEGVADKVREL' A
#
# COMPACT_ATOMS: atom_id res chain seq x y z
N GLY A 1 -8.15 2.13 -14.26
CA GLY A 1 -8.47 1.51 -12.95
C GLY A 1 -8.55 2.59 -11.91
N GLU A 2 -8.96 2.24 -10.70
CA GLU A 2 -8.96 3.13 -9.53
C GLU A 2 -7.58 3.13 -8.86
N THR A 3 -7.23 4.23 -8.19
CA THR A 3 -6.03 4.32 -7.35
C THR A 3 -6.46 4.49 -5.90
N ILE A 4 -5.94 3.64 -5.01
CA ILE A 4 -6.27 3.68 -3.59
C ILE A 4 -5.02 3.78 -2.74
N LEU A 5 -5.12 4.48 -1.61
CA LEU A 5 -4.09 4.50 -0.58
C LEU A 5 -4.55 3.68 0.62
N VAL A 6 -3.72 2.74 1.08
CA VAL A 6 -4.03 1.82 2.17
C VAL A 6 -3.05 1.99 3.32
N TRP A 7 -3.58 2.36 4.48
CA TRP A 7 -2.84 2.38 5.75
C TRP A 7 -2.79 0.99 6.37
N ALA A 8 -1.67 0.68 7.03
CA ALA A 8 -1.46 -0.62 7.67
C ALA A 8 -1.76 -1.82 6.72
N PRO A 9 -1.12 -1.87 5.54
CA PRO A 9 -1.43 -2.78 4.44
C PRO A 9 -1.26 -4.27 4.77
N VAL A 10 -0.54 -4.58 5.85
CA VAL A 10 -0.24 -5.95 6.30
C VAL A 10 -0.90 -6.28 7.65
N GLY A 11 -1.79 -5.41 8.13
CA GLY A 11 -2.63 -5.67 9.30
C GLY A 11 -3.83 -6.55 8.97
N GLY A 12 -4.72 -6.79 9.94
CA GLY A 12 -5.88 -7.68 9.76
C GLY A 12 -6.73 -7.34 8.53
N VAL A 13 -7.19 -6.09 8.41
CA VAL A 13 -7.99 -5.64 7.25
C VAL A 13 -7.13 -5.45 6.01
N GLY A 14 -5.96 -4.80 6.16
CA GLY A 14 -5.07 -4.50 5.04
C GLY A 14 -4.64 -5.75 4.27
N SER A 15 -4.34 -6.84 4.99
CA SER A 15 -3.88 -8.09 4.39
C SER A 15 -4.93 -8.79 3.51
N LEU A 16 -6.21 -8.47 3.70
CA LEU A 16 -7.30 -8.93 2.83
C LEU A 16 -7.61 -7.89 1.74
N LEU A 17 -7.62 -6.61 2.09
CA LEU A 17 -7.97 -5.50 1.21
C LEU A 17 -6.98 -5.33 0.05
N VAL A 18 -5.67 -5.38 0.33
CA VAL A 18 -4.61 -5.15 -0.67
C VAL A 18 -4.67 -6.15 -1.82
N PRO A 19 -4.64 -7.48 -1.59
CA PRO A 19 -4.69 -8.45 -2.69
C PRO A 19 -6.04 -8.45 -3.40
N TRP A 20 -7.14 -8.22 -2.67
CA TRP A 20 -8.47 -8.09 -3.28
C TRP A 20 -8.54 -6.89 -4.22
N ALA A 21 -8.13 -5.71 -3.78
CA ALA A 21 -8.14 -4.50 -4.61
C ALA A 21 -7.20 -4.64 -5.82
N ALA A 22 -6.00 -5.20 -5.64
CA ALA A 22 -5.09 -5.49 -6.73
C ALA A 22 -5.70 -6.47 -7.74
N SER A 23 -6.43 -7.51 -7.29
CA SER A 23 -7.11 -8.46 -8.18
C SER A 23 -8.22 -7.84 -9.01
N LEU A 24 -8.80 -6.72 -8.54
CA LEU A 24 -9.77 -5.92 -9.29
C LEU A 24 -9.11 -4.91 -10.26
N GLY A 25 -7.78 -4.88 -10.32
CA GLY A 25 -7.01 -3.97 -11.18
C GLY A 25 -6.83 -2.56 -10.62
N ALA A 26 -7.00 -2.37 -9.31
CA ALA A 26 -6.67 -1.10 -8.66
C ALA A 26 -5.15 -0.93 -8.47
N ARG A 27 -4.63 0.29 -8.63
CA ARG A 27 -3.27 0.64 -8.21
C ARG A 27 -3.29 0.87 -6.70
N VAL A 28 -2.63 0.01 -5.94
CA VAL A 28 -2.62 0.08 -4.48
C VAL A 28 -1.33 0.73 -3.99
N ILE A 29 -1.45 1.91 -3.37
CA ILE A 29 -0.35 2.61 -2.69
C ILE A 29 -0.43 2.28 -1.21
N ALA A 30 0.57 1.55 -0.71
CA ALA A 30 0.58 1.06 0.66
C ALA A 30 1.44 1.93 1.58
N VAL A 31 0.93 2.30 2.76
CA VAL A 31 1.69 3.11 3.74
C VAL A 31 2.01 2.27 4.98
N THR A 32 3.30 2.14 5.29
CA THR A 32 3.78 1.24 6.36
C THR A 32 4.94 1.83 7.15
N SER A 33 5.33 1.17 8.25
CA SER A 33 6.31 1.71 9.20
C SER A 33 7.74 1.20 9.02
N THR A 34 7.96 0.12 8.27
CA THR A 34 9.26 -0.58 8.21
C THR A 34 9.42 -1.31 6.88
N GLU A 35 10.65 -1.47 6.40
CA GLU A 35 10.95 -2.22 5.16
C GLU A 35 10.41 -3.65 5.18
N ALA A 36 10.54 -4.36 6.30
CA ALA A 36 10.02 -5.72 6.43
C ALA A 36 8.49 -5.83 6.21
N LYS A 37 7.74 -4.76 6.51
CA LYS A 37 6.31 -4.67 6.21
C LYS A 37 6.05 -4.19 4.79
N ALA A 38 6.96 -3.42 4.21
CA ALA A 38 6.87 -2.97 2.82
C ALA A 38 7.00 -4.16 1.85
N GLU A 39 7.98 -5.03 2.07
CA GLU A 39 8.13 -6.28 1.33
C GLU A 39 6.87 -7.15 1.38
N LYS A 40 6.27 -7.28 2.57
CA LYS A 40 4.99 -7.99 2.72
C LYS A 40 3.84 -7.30 1.97
N ALA A 41 3.77 -5.97 1.97
CA ALA A 41 2.75 -5.24 1.22
C ALA A 41 2.89 -5.43 -0.29
N ARG A 42 4.14 -5.39 -0.82
CA ARG A 42 4.44 -5.69 -2.22
C ARG A 42 4.02 -7.11 -2.59
N ALA A 43 4.34 -8.09 -1.74
CA ALA A 43 3.95 -9.48 -1.94
C ALA A 43 2.42 -9.68 -1.96
N LEU A 44 1.66 -8.83 -1.27
CA LEU A 44 0.20 -8.82 -1.29
C LEU A 44 -0.38 -8.13 -2.54
N GLY A 45 0.44 -7.51 -3.40
CA GLY A 45 -0.02 -6.82 -4.61
C GLY A 45 -0.05 -5.30 -4.51
N ALA A 46 0.56 -4.69 -3.49
CA ALA A 46 0.77 -3.25 -3.49
C ALA A 46 1.70 -2.85 -4.65
N SER A 47 1.25 -1.89 -5.47
CA SER A 47 2.01 -1.36 -6.61
C SER A 47 3.15 -0.45 -6.13
N ASP A 48 2.86 0.37 -5.14
CA ASP A 48 3.80 1.33 -4.55
C ASP A 48 3.77 1.20 -3.03
N VAL A 49 4.90 1.46 -2.38
CA VAL A 49 4.97 1.46 -0.91
C VAL A 49 5.68 2.70 -0.41
N ILE A 50 5.04 3.40 0.52
CA ILE A 50 5.60 4.51 1.29
C ILE A 50 5.94 4.00 2.68
N ILE A 51 7.20 4.19 3.08
CA ILE A 51 7.69 3.84 4.41
C ILE A 51 7.80 5.11 5.26
N GLY A 52 7.23 5.04 6.46
CA GLY A 52 7.08 6.18 7.35
C GLY A 52 5.81 6.99 7.06
N TYR A 53 5.46 7.86 7.98
CA TYR A 53 4.18 8.60 7.97
C TYR A 53 4.33 10.09 7.67
N GLU A 54 5.57 10.58 7.61
CA GLU A 54 5.86 11.96 7.29
C GLU A 54 5.69 12.24 5.80
N GLY A 55 4.97 13.31 5.47
CA GLY A 55 4.83 13.81 4.09
C GLY A 55 4.15 12.83 3.14
N VAL A 56 3.28 11.93 3.63
CA VAL A 56 2.66 10.90 2.79
C VAL A 56 1.92 11.50 1.59
N ALA A 57 1.19 12.60 1.78
CA ALA A 57 0.47 13.24 0.69
C ALA A 57 1.40 13.74 -0.42
N ASP A 58 2.56 14.28 -0.08
CA ASP A 58 3.53 14.77 -1.05
C ASP A 58 4.22 13.61 -1.76
N LYS A 59 4.64 12.59 -1.00
CA LYS A 59 5.18 11.34 -1.56
C LYS A 59 4.20 10.68 -2.53
N VAL A 60 2.89 10.70 -2.25
CA VAL A 60 1.86 10.18 -3.17
C VAL A 60 1.78 10.99 -4.46
N ARG A 61 1.97 12.31 -4.41
CA ARG A 61 1.95 13.17 -5.61
C ARG A 61 3.16 12.93 -6.52
N GLU A 62 4.24 12.38 -5.99
CA GLU A 62 5.47 12.06 -6.72
C GLU A 62 5.45 10.67 -7.39
N LEU A 63 4.43 9.84 -7.13
CA LEU A 63 4.24 8.47 -7.66
C LEU A 63 3.40 8.42 -8.94
#